data_AF-A0A935T6Y4-F1
#
_entry.id   AF-A0A935T6Y4-F1
#
_cell.length_a   1.000
_cell.length_b   1.000
_cell.length_c   1.000
_cell.angle_alpha   90.00
_cell.angle_beta   90.00
_cell.angle_gamma   90.00
#
_symmetry.space_group_name_H-M   'P 1'
#
loop_
_entity.id
_entity.type
_entity.pdbx_description
1 polymer ?
#
loop_
_entity_poly.entity_id
_entity_poly.type
_entity_poly.pdbx_seq_one_letter_code
_entity_poly.pdbx_strand_id
1 'polypeptide(L)' 'MSTKDSVRALLDRLPDDCSLEDVLYHLYVVQQVELGLAEADAGNVIPHEQVVQELERRWILGAE' A
#
# COMPACT_ATOMS: atom_id res chain seq x y z
N MET A 1 9.55 -7.58 -15.44
CA MET A 1 8.51 -6.73 -16.06
C MET A 1 8.97 -5.29 -15.92
N SER A 2 8.90 -4.46 -16.95
CA SER A 2 9.32 -3.05 -16.81
C SER A 2 8.24 -2.25 -16.06
N THR A 3 8.60 -1.11 -15.46
CA THR A 3 7.63 -0.18 -14.86
C THR A 3 6.50 0.16 -15.83
N LYS A 4 6.83 0.35 -17.11
CA LYS A 4 5.85 0.64 -18.16
C LYS A 4 4.86 -0.50 -18.38
N ASP A 5 5.33 -1.74 -18.34
CA ASP A 5 4.46 -2.91 -18.51
C ASP A 5 3.53 -3.09 -17.30
N SER A 6 4.02 -2.83 -16.07
CA SER A 6 3.21 -2.84 -14.85
C SER A 6 2.09 -1.79 -14.92
N VAL A 7 2.42 -0.56 -15.35
CA VAL A 7 1.43 0.51 -15.52
C VAL A 7 0.40 0.13 -16.59
N ARG A 8 0.83 -0.44 -17.72
CA ARG A 8 -0.09 -0.91 -18.75
C ARG A 8 -1.05 -1.98 -18.22
N ALA A 9 -0.53 -2.98 -17.52
CA ALA A 9 -1.35 -4.04 -16.95
C ALA A 9 -2.33 -3.54 -15.88
N LEU A 10 -1.99 -2.45 -15.18
CA LEU A 10 -2.91 -1.75 -14.28
C LEU A 10 -4.03 -1.07 -15.07
N LEU A 11 -3.68 -0.32 -16.12
CA LEU A 11 -4.67 0.35 -16.98
C LEU A 11 -5.62 -0.64 -17.64
N ASP A 12 -5.13 -1.80 -18.10
CA ASP A 12 -5.95 -2.86 -18.71
C ASP A 12 -7.02 -3.45 -17.76
N ARG A 13 -6.91 -3.21 -16.44
CA ARG A 13 -7.86 -3.69 -15.42
C ARG A 13 -8.82 -2.61 -14.94
N LEU A 14 -8.54 -1.34 -15.24
CA LEU A 14 -9.40 -0.24 -14.84
C LEU A 14 -10.58 -0.10 -15.80
N PRO A 15 -11.74 0.39 -15.33
CA PRO A 15 -12.84 0.78 -16.20
C PRO A 15 -12.41 1.85 -17.21
N ASP A 16 -12.99 1.85 -18.41
CA ASP A 16 -12.71 2.86 -19.44
C ASP A 16 -13.10 4.29 -18.99
N ASP A 17 -14.05 4.41 -18.06
CA ASP A 17 -14.49 5.67 -17.46
C ASP A 17 -13.74 6.05 -16.18
N CYS A 18 -12.62 5.36 -15.87
CA CYS A 18 -11.81 5.69 -14.70
C CYS A 18 -11.28 7.13 -14.75
N SER A 19 -11.26 7.77 -13.60
CA SER A 19 -10.68 9.10 -13.44
C SER A 19 -9.16 9.02 -13.30
N LEU A 20 -8.50 10.16 -13.44
CA LEU A 20 -7.07 10.26 -13.13
C LEU A 20 -6.78 9.94 -11.65
N GLU A 21 -7.71 10.27 -10.74
CA GLU A 21 -7.57 9.97 -9.31
C GLU A 21 -7.57 8.47 -9.05
N ASP A 22 -8.41 7.70 -9.75
CA ASP A 22 -8.43 6.24 -9.65
C ASP A 22 -7.08 5.65 -10.08
N VAL A 23 -6.55 6.11 -11.23
CA VAL A 23 -5.25 5.66 -11.73
C VAL A 23 -4.14 5.96 -10.71
N LEU A 24 -4.12 7.18 -10.15
CA LEU A 24 -3.13 7.58 -9.16
C LEU A 24 -3.23 6.74 -7.87
N TYR A 25 -4.45 6.51 -7.38
CA TYR A 25 -4.69 5.67 -6.21
C TYR A 25 -4.15 4.26 -6.42
N HIS A 26 -4.49 3.64 -7.54
CA HIS A 26 -4.04 2.28 -7.84
C HIS A 26 -2.53 2.19 -8.01
N LEU A 27 -1.89 3.18 -8.65
CA LEU A 27 -0.43 3.24 -8.74
C LEU A 27 0.23 3.34 -7.36
N TYR A 28 -0.30 4.20 -6.49
CA TYR A 28 0.20 4.35 -5.13
C TYR A 28 0.10 3.04 -4.35
N VAL A 29 -1.07 2.37 -4.39
CA VAL A 29 -1.28 1.10 -3.68
C VAL A 29 -0.32 0.02 -4.18
N VAL A 30 -0.16 -0.14 -5.50
CA VAL A 30 0.79 -1.12 -6.06
C VAL A 30 2.20 -0.84 -5.56
N GLN A 31 2.64 0.42 -5.60
CA GLN A 31 3.97 0.79 -5.11
C GLN A 31 4.15 0.49 -3.61
N GLN A 32 3.16 0.81 -2.77
CA GLN A 32 3.25 0.55 -1.33
C GLN A 32 3.29 -0.95 -1.02
N VAL A 33 2.55 -1.77 -1.77
CA VAL A 33 2.59 -3.23 -1.63
C VAL A 33 3.97 -3.78 -2.02
N GLU A 34 4.53 -3.35 -3.15
CA GLU A 34 5.86 -3.79 -3.57
C GLU A 34 6.94 -3.41 -2.56
N LEU A 35 6.88 -2.20 -2.00
CA LEU A 35 7.77 -1.76 -0.93
C LEU A 35 7.60 -2.60 0.33
N GLY A 36 6.37 -2.82 0.79
CA GLY A 36 6.10 -3.61 2.00
C GLY A 36 6.53 -5.07 1.86
N LEU A 37 6.37 -5.67 0.67
CA LEU A 37 6.89 -7.02 0.39
C LEU A 37 8.41 -7.05 0.46
N ALA A 38 9.11 -6.07 -0.13
CA ALA A 38 10.56 -5.98 -0.06
C ALA A 38 11.07 -5.79 1.38
N GLU A 39 10.40 -4.99 2.20
CA GLU A 39 10.72 -4.83 3.62
C GLU A 39 10.49 -6.12 4.41
N ALA A 40 9.41 -6.85 4.12
CA ALA A 40 9.13 -8.14 4.73
C ALA A 40 10.21 -9.18 4.39
N ASP A 41 10.62 -9.27 3.12
CA ASP A 41 11.68 -10.17 2.66
C ASP A 41 13.05 -9.80 3.28
N ALA A 42 13.29 -8.51 3.50
CA ALA A 42 14.49 -8.02 4.19
C ALA A 42 14.46 -8.22 5.71
N GLY A 43 13.34 -8.67 6.28
CA GLY A 43 13.14 -8.81 7.73
C GLY A 43 12.94 -7.48 8.45
N ASN A 44 12.69 -6.38 7.73
CA ASN A 44 12.39 -5.06 8.27
C ASN A 44 10.93 -4.97 8.71
N VAL A 45 10.52 -5.86 9.61
CA VAL A 45 9.16 -5.96 10.13
C VAL A 45 9.16 -5.76 11.64
N ILE A 46 8.01 -5.37 12.18
CA ILE A 46 7.78 -5.30 13.62
C ILE A 46 6.89 -6.46 14.09
N PRO A 47 7.07 -6.98 15.31
CA PRO A 47 6.17 -7.98 15.88
C PRO A 47 4.74 -7.47 15.97
N HIS A 48 3.77 -8.37 15.82
CA HIS A 48 2.34 -8.03 15.89
C HIS A 48 1.97 -7.32 17.20
N GLU A 49 2.50 -7.76 18.34
CA GLU A 49 2.26 -7.12 19.64
C GLU A 49 2.69 -5.64 19.67
N GLN A 50 3.80 -5.31 18.98
CA GLN A 50 4.28 -3.93 18.88
C GLN A 50 3.35 -3.07 18.05
N VAL A 51 2.76 -3.62 16.97
CA VAL A 51 1.75 -2.93 16.16
C VAL A 51 0.52 -2.58 17.00
N VAL A 52 0.00 -3.56 17.75
CA VAL A 52 -1.19 -3.37 18.60
C VAL A 52 -0.97 -2.28 19.62
N GLN A 53 0.15 -2.32 20.35
CA GLN A 53 0.49 -1.31 21.36
C GLN A 53 0.59 0.10 20.77
N GLU A 54 1.16 0.24 19.57
CA GLU A 54 1.29 1.54 18.92
C GLU A 54 -0.05 2.09 18.42
N LEU A 55 -0.91 1.23 17.86
CA LEU A 55 -2.27 1.62 17.46
C LEU A 55 -3.13 2.02 18.67
N GLU A 56 -3.03 1.27 19.77
CA GLU A 56 -3.72 1.59 21.02
C GLU A 56 -3.28 2.95 21.56
N ARG A 57 -1.96 3.19 21.64
CA ARG A 57 -1.39 4.48 22.07
C ARG A 57 -1.86 5.64 21.20
N ARG A 58 -1.81 5.49 19.88
CA ARG A 58 -2.05 6.60 18.95
C ARG A 58 -3.53 6.93 18.80
N TRP A 59 -4.40 5.92 18.76
CA TRP A 59 -5.78 6.11 18.29
C TRP A 59 -6.85 5.67 19.30
N ILE A 60 -6.55 4.74 20.19
CA ILE A 60 -7.54 4.22 21.15
C ILE A 60 -7.51 5.02 22.47
N LEU A 61 -6.33 5.50 22.89
CA LEU A 61 -6.16 6.29 24.12
C LEU A 61 -6.31 7.82 23.91
N GLY A 62 -6.55 8.27 22.68
CA GLY A 62 -6.74 9.69 22.32
C GLY A 62 -8.18 10.07 21.97
N ALA A 63 -9.15 9.20 22.23
CA ALA A 63 -10.58 9.48 22.09
C ALA A 63 -11.16 9.89 23.46
N GLU A 64 -10.73 11.04 23.98
CA GLU A 64 -11.41 11.79 25.05
C GLU A 64 -11.79 13.18 24.55
#